data_AF-A0A1C5XEP8-F1
#
_entry.id   AF-A0A1C5XEP8-F1
#
_cell.length_a   1.000
_cell.length_b   1.000
_cell.length_c   1.000
_cell.angle_alpha   90.00
_cell.angle_beta   90.00
_cell.angle_gamma   90.00
#
_symmetry.space_group_name_H-M   'P 1'
#
loop_
_entity.id
_entity.type
_entity.pdbx_description
1 polymer ?
#
loop_
_entity_poly.entity_id
_entity_poly.type
_entity_poly.pdbx_seq_one_letter_code
_entity_poly.pdbx_strand_id
1 'polypeptide(L)'
;MNQNKLKNAVIIFCAVMLAVNHVQVRGIKRELESLRQEYNNREVNIHNDLENVRTSLYESSNKLETLIREGQSLFSETSIDVKLQDKKMAVTMMAVPKERKSGETLVASIIVGGQVYQQEADDYDRAVLLVDMAESIKPAFVLKSSEGIRQESLDEMYTGELFTRRVETNWSLDSESSGDRNLLYAWISPANESMPLDEDDIERVELIIRDTGTVELSPSDRGSGNRSGSFSSSSSYSVEGGGSVSGRTAGPIIKIPQGDTLPARKLAEGGQSSIGYTADLSEYTNRKDGIRYEVYLTLLTKEGILYVTPDHPIASFSTVEGAQKRNSGDGVMWPDFQY
;
A
#
# COMPACT_ATOMS: atom_id res chain seq x y z
N MET A 1 44.58 -83.75 -19.83
CA MET A 1 43.69 -82.93 -18.98
C MET A 1 42.44 -82.61 -19.78
N ASN A 2 41.26 -83.02 -19.32
CA ASN A 2 40.05 -83.12 -20.16
C ASN A 2 39.50 -81.72 -20.46
N GLN A 3 39.49 -81.30 -21.74
CA GLN A 3 39.13 -79.93 -22.16
C GLN A 3 37.77 -79.46 -21.62
N ASN A 4 36.82 -80.39 -21.42
CA ASN A 4 35.50 -80.09 -20.88
C ASN A 4 35.52 -79.69 -19.39
N LYS A 5 36.43 -80.26 -18.57
CA LYS A 5 36.58 -79.86 -17.16
C LYS A 5 37.20 -78.47 -17.05
N LEU A 6 38.16 -78.14 -17.92
CA LEU A 6 38.78 -76.82 -17.96
C LEU A 6 37.78 -75.73 -18.43
N LYS A 7 37.00 -76.01 -19.49
CA LYS A 7 35.92 -75.11 -19.95
C LYS A 7 34.89 -74.83 -18.86
N ASN A 8 34.42 -75.88 -18.18
CA ASN A 8 33.44 -75.72 -17.09
C ASN A 8 34.02 -74.93 -15.91
N ALA A 9 35.29 -75.15 -15.55
CA ALA A 9 35.96 -74.39 -14.49
C ALA A 9 36.09 -72.89 -14.84
N VAL A 10 36.43 -72.55 -16.09
CA VAL A 10 36.50 -71.16 -16.57
C VAL A 10 35.13 -70.48 -16.56
N ILE A 11 34.07 -71.17 -17.00
CA ILE A 11 32.70 -70.63 -16.99
C ILE A 11 32.24 -70.33 -15.55
N ILE A 12 32.49 -71.24 -14.61
CA ILE A 12 32.16 -71.04 -13.19
C ILE A 12 32.93 -69.85 -12.63
N PHE A 13 34.24 -69.76 -12.89
CA PHE A 13 35.06 -68.63 -12.43
C PHE A 13 34.57 -67.29 -12.99
N CYS A 14 34.23 -67.22 -14.28
CA CYS A 14 33.64 -66.04 -14.90
C CYS A 14 32.28 -65.68 -14.27
N ALA A 15 31.42 -66.66 -13.97
CA ALA A 15 30.14 -66.42 -13.31
C ALA A 15 30.31 -65.89 -11.88
N VAL A 16 31.27 -66.40 -11.11
CA VAL A 16 31.59 -65.89 -9.77
C VAL A 16 32.14 -64.47 -9.84
N MET A 17 33.06 -64.18 -10.77
CA MET A 17 33.59 -62.82 -10.96
C MET A 17 32.49 -61.83 -11.35
N LEU A 18 31.56 -62.22 -12.22
CA LEU A 18 30.41 -61.39 -12.57
C LEU A 18 29.47 -61.17 -11.37
N ALA A 19 29.25 -62.18 -10.55
CA ALA A 19 28.44 -62.04 -9.33
C ALA A 19 29.11 -61.11 -8.30
N VAL A 20 30.42 -61.24 -8.08
CA VAL A 20 31.19 -60.36 -7.18
C VAL A 20 31.17 -58.92 -7.70
N ASN A 21 31.41 -58.73 -9.00
CA ASN A 21 31.34 -57.41 -9.63
C ASN A 21 29.93 -56.80 -9.51
N HIS A 22 28.87 -57.61 -9.70
CA HIS A 22 27.50 -57.15 -9.51
C HIS A 22 27.22 -56.71 -8.05
N VAL A 23 27.74 -57.43 -7.06
CA VAL A 23 27.62 -57.05 -5.64
C VAL A 23 28.39 -55.76 -5.35
N GLN A 24 29.61 -55.62 -5.85
CA GLN A 24 30.41 -54.40 -5.71
C GLN A 24 29.72 -53.19 -6.35
N VAL A 25 29.20 -53.33 -7.58
CA VAL A 25 28.45 -52.27 -8.26
C VAL A 25 27.18 -51.88 -7.49
N ARG A 26 26.47 -52.86 -6.88
CA ARG A 26 25.32 -52.55 -6.01
C ARG A 26 25.74 -51.82 -4.74
N GLY A 27 26.86 -52.21 -4.12
CA GLY A 27 27.40 -51.53 -2.93
C GLY A 27 27.73 -50.07 -3.24
N ILE A 28 28.48 -49.84 -4.32
CA ILE A 28 28.85 -48.50 -4.79
C ILE A 28 27.61 -47.65 -5.10
N LYS A 29 26.57 -48.22 -5.73
CA LYS A 29 25.32 -47.49 -6.00
C LYS A 29 24.62 -47.04 -4.72
N ARG A 30 24.57 -47.89 -3.69
CA ARG A 30 23.95 -47.53 -2.40
C ARG A 30 24.74 -46.45 -1.67
N GLU A 31 26.07 -46.55 -1.67
CA GLU A 31 26.94 -45.52 -1.10
C GLU A 31 26.78 -44.19 -1.84
N LEU A 32 26.68 -44.21 -3.18
CA LEU A 32 26.45 -43.02 -3.98
C LEU A 32 25.08 -42.38 -3.71
N GLU A 33 24.03 -43.19 -3.55
CA GLU A 33 22.69 -42.72 -3.18
C GLU A 33 22.67 -42.08 -1.78
N SER A 34 23.30 -42.75 -0.80
CA SER A 34 23.45 -42.22 0.56
C SER A 34 24.25 -40.91 0.57
N LEU A 35 25.35 -40.85 -0.17
CA LEU A 35 26.19 -39.65 -0.27
C LEU A 35 25.44 -38.49 -0.93
N ARG A 36 24.65 -38.78 -1.98
CA ARG A 36 23.82 -37.78 -2.65
C ARG A 36 22.72 -37.25 -1.72
N GLN A 37 22.11 -38.11 -0.92
CA GLN A 37 21.13 -37.70 0.07
C GLN A 37 21.76 -36.85 1.18
N GLU A 38 22.94 -37.23 1.69
CA GLU A 38 23.65 -36.44 2.69
C GLU A 38 24.08 -35.08 2.13
N TYR A 39 24.54 -35.03 0.87
CA TYR A 39 24.89 -33.78 0.20
C TYR A 39 23.68 -32.85 0.07
N ASN A 40 22.53 -33.36 -0.40
CA ASN A 40 21.30 -32.58 -0.51
C ASN A 40 20.83 -32.07 0.86
N ASN A 41 20.89 -32.90 1.90
CA ASN A 41 20.54 -32.49 3.26
C ASN A 41 21.47 -31.39 3.78
N ARG A 42 22.78 -31.50 3.51
CA ARG A 42 23.76 -30.46 3.86
C ARG A 42 23.52 -29.18 3.08
N GLU A 43 23.20 -29.25 1.79
CA GLU A 43 22.88 -28.09 0.97
C GLU A 43 21.68 -27.32 1.52
N VAL A 44 20.60 -28.03 1.88
CA VAL A 44 19.41 -27.43 2.50
C VAL A 44 19.75 -26.80 3.86
N ASN A 45 20.52 -27.48 4.70
CA ASN A 45 20.91 -26.94 6.00
C ASN A 45 21.79 -25.68 5.86
N ILE A 46 22.77 -25.71 4.95
CA ILE A 46 23.63 -24.55 4.67
C ILE A 46 22.80 -23.38 4.14
N HIS A 47 21.83 -23.64 3.26
CA HIS A 47 20.95 -22.61 2.75
C HIS A 47 20.11 -21.97 3.87
N ASN A 48 19.53 -22.79 4.75
CA ASN A 48 18.77 -22.31 5.90
C ASN A 48 19.66 -21.53 6.90
N ASP A 49 20.87 -22.01 7.17
CA ASP A 49 21.82 -21.32 8.05
C ASP A 49 22.23 -19.96 7.46
N LEU A 50 22.46 -19.90 6.14
CA LEU A 50 22.77 -18.64 5.45
C LEU A 50 21.61 -17.63 5.52
N GLU A 51 20.37 -18.08 5.31
CA GLU A 51 19.19 -17.20 5.44
C GLU A 51 19.00 -16.70 6.88
N ASN A 52 19.23 -17.56 7.88
CA ASN A 52 19.19 -17.16 9.29
C ASN A 52 20.28 -16.13 9.62
N VAL A 53 21.53 -16.39 9.21
CA VAL A 53 22.65 -15.46 9.42
C VAL A 53 22.37 -14.13 8.73
N ARG A 54 21.84 -14.17 7.50
CA ARG A 54 21.48 -12.97 6.74
C ARG A 54 20.43 -12.15 7.47
N THR A 55 19.38 -12.79 7.98
CA THR A 55 18.32 -12.13 8.76
C THR A 55 18.89 -11.48 10.02
N SER A 56 19.69 -12.21 10.81
CA SER A 56 20.30 -11.66 12.03
C SER A 56 21.30 -10.53 11.75
N LEU A 57 22.03 -10.58 10.63
CA LEU A 57 22.91 -9.50 10.21
C LEU A 57 22.12 -8.24 9.85
N TYR A 58 21.00 -8.37 9.14
CA TYR A 58 20.12 -7.23 8.85
C TYR A 58 19.56 -6.61 10.15
N GLU A 59 19.07 -7.43 11.08
CA GLU A 59 18.57 -6.95 12.38
C GLU A 59 19.65 -6.21 13.17
N SER A 60 20.87 -6.77 13.22
CA SER A 60 21.99 -6.17 13.93
C SER A 60 22.44 -4.87 13.27
N SER A 61 22.47 -4.81 11.94
CA SER A 61 22.78 -3.60 11.17
C SER A 61 21.78 -2.48 11.47
N ASN A 62 20.48 -2.80 11.40
CA ASN A 62 19.40 -1.84 11.69
C ASN A 62 19.48 -1.33 13.14
N LYS A 63 19.80 -2.21 14.10
CA LYS A 63 19.97 -1.81 15.50
C LYS A 63 21.18 -0.90 15.69
N LEU A 64 22.30 -1.18 15.03
CA LEU A 64 23.49 -0.33 15.09
C LEU A 64 23.22 1.05 14.50
N GLU A 65 22.58 1.11 13.34
CA GLU A 65 22.18 2.36 12.70
C GLU A 65 21.27 3.19 13.62
N THR A 66 20.31 2.53 14.25
CA THR A 66 19.41 3.16 15.24
C THR A 66 20.19 3.74 16.43
N LEU A 67 21.08 2.96 17.05
CA LEU A 67 21.90 3.41 18.18
C LEU A 67 22.86 4.55 17.81
N ILE A 68 23.42 4.52 16.60
CA ILE A 68 24.27 5.61 16.10
C ILE A 68 23.45 6.88 15.94
N ARG A 69 22.26 6.80 15.32
CA ARG A 69 21.34 7.92 15.16
C ARG A 69 20.92 8.51 16.51
N GLU A 70 20.51 7.66 17.45
CA GLU A 70 20.15 8.06 18.81
C GLU A 70 21.33 8.68 19.56
N GLY A 71 22.54 8.15 19.39
CA GLY A 71 23.76 8.68 20.01
C GLY A 71 24.16 10.06 19.47
N GLN A 72 23.90 10.33 18.19
CA GLN A 72 24.22 11.61 17.53
C GLN A 72 23.12 12.68 17.72
N SER A 73 21.89 12.27 18.05
CA SER A 73 20.78 13.19 18.26
C SER A 73 21.05 14.15 19.42
N LEU A 74 20.70 15.42 19.23
CA LEU A 74 20.64 16.48 20.23
C LEU A 74 19.46 16.30 21.20
N PHE A 75 18.47 15.49 20.83
CA PHE A 75 17.21 15.33 21.54
C PHE A 75 17.08 13.92 22.13
N SER A 76 16.53 13.82 23.34
CA SER A 76 16.21 12.52 23.96
C SER A 76 14.89 11.96 23.46
N GLU A 77 13.99 12.85 23.04
CA GLU A 77 12.67 12.50 22.51
C GLU A 77 12.29 13.52 21.43
N THR A 78 11.68 13.04 20.35
CA THR A 78 11.06 13.87 19.33
C THR A 78 9.72 13.28 18.92
N SER A 79 8.73 14.13 18.65
CA SER A 79 7.46 13.69 18.08
C SER A 79 6.95 14.71 17.07
N ILE A 80 6.24 14.20 16.06
CA ILE A 80 5.56 14.99 15.04
C ILE A 80 4.18 14.40 14.86
N ASP A 81 3.17 15.23 15.04
CA ASP A 81 1.78 14.94 14.70
C ASP A 81 1.29 15.93 13.64
N VAL A 82 0.50 15.44 12.69
CA VAL A 82 0.06 16.24 11.55
C VAL A 82 -1.44 16.07 11.37
N LYS A 83 -2.15 17.19 11.34
CA LYS A 83 -3.60 17.25 11.16
C LYS A 83 -3.98 18.24 10.10
N LEU A 84 -5.09 17.99 9.41
CA LEU A 84 -5.69 18.96 8.52
C LEU A 84 -6.42 20.02 9.36
N GLN A 85 -6.14 21.29 9.10
CA GLN A 85 -6.80 22.44 9.72
C GLN A 85 -6.86 23.61 8.73
N ASP A 86 -8.05 24.12 8.43
CA ASP A 86 -8.26 25.31 7.61
C ASP A 86 -7.49 25.28 6.26
N LYS A 87 -7.62 24.19 5.48
CA LYS A 87 -6.86 23.93 4.23
C LYS A 87 -5.33 23.85 4.38
N LYS A 88 -4.82 23.77 5.60
CA LYS A 88 -3.38 23.70 5.91
C LYS A 88 -3.08 22.46 6.74
N MET A 89 -1.80 22.11 6.81
CA MET A 89 -1.33 21.11 7.77
C MET A 89 -0.96 21.82 9.07
N ALA A 90 -1.67 21.51 10.14
CA ALA A 90 -1.26 21.80 11.50
C ALA A 90 -0.27 20.73 11.94
N VAL A 91 1.01 21.09 11.94
CA VAL A 91 2.11 20.21 12.34
C VAL A 91 2.51 20.54 13.76
N THR A 92 2.19 19.64 14.68
CA THR A 92 2.60 19.72 16.08
C THR A 92 3.93 19.00 16.23
N MET A 93 4.96 19.74 16.61
CA MET A 93 6.31 19.23 16.80
C MET A 93 6.70 19.35 18.27
N MET A 94 7.23 18.28 18.85
CA MET A 94 7.78 18.27 20.22
C MET A 94 9.21 17.74 20.20
N ALA A 95 10.09 18.32 21.00
CA ALA A 95 11.41 17.74 21.22
C ALA A 95 11.97 18.07 22.59
N VAL A 96 12.58 17.09 23.25
CA VAL A 96 13.22 17.26 24.56
C VAL A 96 14.74 17.30 24.36
N PRO A 97 15.42 18.45 24.54
CA PRO A 97 16.87 18.53 24.39
C PRO A 97 17.59 17.68 25.45
N LYS A 98 18.60 16.91 25.08
CA LYS A 98 19.46 16.19 26.04
C LYS A 98 20.23 17.14 26.95
N GLU A 99 20.63 18.27 26.39
CA GLU A 99 21.33 19.35 27.08
C GLU A 99 20.78 20.70 26.59
N ARG A 100 20.20 21.47 27.52
CA ARG A 100 19.73 22.84 27.28
C ARG A 100 20.66 23.83 27.97
N LYS A 101 21.35 24.66 27.18
CA LYS A 101 22.22 25.71 27.71
C LYS A 101 21.38 26.91 28.17
N SER A 102 21.96 27.71 29.07
CA SER A 102 21.30 28.93 29.55
C SER A 102 21.00 29.88 28.39
N GLY A 103 19.76 30.34 28.27
CA GLY A 103 19.32 31.22 27.20
C GLY A 103 19.11 30.54 25.84
N GLU A 104 19.08 29.21 25.76
CA GLU A 104 18.65 28.49 24.56
C GLU A 104 17.11 28.42 24.46
N THR A 105 16.61 28.88 23.31
CA THR A 105 15.22 28.71 22.89
C THR A 105 15.12 27.60 21.87
N LEU A 106 14.14 26.70 22.06
CA LEU A 106 13.81 25.67 21.09
C LEU A 106 12.88 26.25 20.02
N VAL A 107 13.21 26.01 18.76
CA VAL A 107 12.43 26.44 17.60
C VAL A 107 12.19 25.24 16.71
N ALA A 108 10.93 24.96 16.41
CA ALA A 108 10.56 24.00 15.39
C ALA A 108 10.62 24.67 14.01
N SER A 109 11.13 23.94 13.02
CA SER A 109 11.29 24.41 11.66
C SER A 109 10.79 23.36 10.68
N ILE A 110 10.01 23.77 9.68
CA ILE A 110 9.53 22.89 8.63
C ILE A 110 9.83 23.52 7.28
N ILE A 111 10.42 22.76 6.37
CA ILE A 111 10.59 23.17 4.97
C ILE A 111 9.51 22.47 4.13
N VAL A 112 8.74 23.27 3.39
CA VAL A 112 7.68 22.81 2.46
C VAL A 112 7.84 23.55 1.14
N GLY A 113 8.03 22.83 0.02
CA GLY A 113 8.14 23.46 -1.31
C GLY A 113 9.24 24.52 -1.44
N GLY A 114 10.27 24.48 -0.59
CA GLY A 114 11.34 25.48 -0.53
C GLY A 114 11.06 26.67 0.41
N GLN A 115 9.84 26.79 0.95
CA GLN A 115 9.50 27.76 1.99
C GLN A 115 9.82 27.21 3.37
N VAL A 116 10.32 28.08 4.25
CA VAL A 116 10.68 27.73 5.63
C VAL A 116 9.65 28.32 6.59
N TYR A 117 9.06 27.46 7.41
CA TYR A 117 8.15 27.80 8.49
C TYR A 117 8.88 27.60 9.81
N GLN A 118 8.82 28.58 10.72
CA GLN A 118 9.44 28.49 12.04
C GLN A 118 8.50 28.97 13.13
N GLN A 119 8.50 28.27 14.27
CA GLN A 119 7.75 28.63 15.45
C GLN A 119 8.56 28.29 16.69
N GLU A 120 8.67 29.23 17.63
CA GLU A 120 9.27 28.95 18.93
C GLU A 120 8.37 27.99 19.71
N ALA A 121 9.00 27.02 20.38
CA ALA A 121 8.30 26.07 21.22
C ALA A 121 7.77 26.73 22.49
N ASP A 122 6.65 26.22 22.99
CA ASP A 122 6.03 26.60 24.27
C ASP A 122 6.86 26.10 25.46
N ASP A 123 6.36 26.37 26.68
CA ASP A 123 6.99 25.93 27.93
C ASP A 123 7.03 24.40 28.09
N TYR A 124 6.33 23.65 27.23
CA TYR A 124 6.31 22.20 27.18
C TYR A 124 7.15 21.64 26.02
N ASP A 125 8.01 22.48 25.43
CA ASP A 125 8.86 22.15 24.28
C ASP A 125 8.07 21.68 23.04
N ARG A 126 6.86 22.22 22.87
CA ARG A 126 5.98 21.94 21.72
C ARG A 126 5.75 23.19 20.88
N ALA A 127 5.72 23.01 19.57
CA ALA A 127 5.37 24.07 18.62
C ALA A 127 4.32 23.56 17.64
N VAL A 128 3.38 24.42 17.26
CA VAL A 128 2.39 24.12 16.21
C VAL A 128 2.63 25.06 15.04
N LEU A 129 2.89 24.49 13.86
CA LEU A 129 3.10 25.23 12.63
C LEU A 129 1.94 24.96 11.68
N LEU A 130 1.31 26.02 11.17
CA LEU A 130 0.37 25.93 10.06
C LEU A 130 1.15 26.09 8.75
N VAL A 131 1.32 24.99 8.03
CA VAL A 131 2.07 24.96 6.76
C VAL A 131 1.14 24.60 5.60
N ASP A 132 1.49 25.03 4.39
CA ASP A 132 0.70 24.70 3.21
C ASP A 132 0.69 23.18 2.96
N MET A 133 -0.43 22.69 2.46
CA MET A 133 -0.62 21.29 2.06
C MET A 133 0.42 20.90 1.01
N ALA A 134 1.13 19.80 1.24
CA ALA A 134 2.20 19.33 0.35
C ALA A 134 2.47 17.85 0.58
N GLU A 135 2.93 17.14 -0.45
CA GLU A 135 3.20 15.69 -0.43
C GLU A 135 4.26 15.28 0.60
N SER A 136 5.25 16.14 0.84
CA SER A 136 6.28 15.92 1.85
C SER A 136 6.62 17.20 2.61
N ILE A 137 7.11 17.00 3.84
CA ILE A 137 7.65 18.05 4.69
C ILE A 137 9.02 17.63 5.21
N LYS A 138 9.94 18.59 5.40
CA LYS A 138 11.26 18.36 6.00
C LYS A 138 11.34 19.04 7.37
N PRO A 139 11.09 18.30 8.45
CA PRO A 139 11.10 18.85 9.79
C PRO A 139 12.53 18.94 10.35
N ALA A 140 12.74 19.94 11.20
CA ALA A 140 13.98 20.14 11.93
C ALA A 140 13.70 20.87 13.25
N PHE A 141 14.57 20.64 14.24
CA PHE A 141 14.59 21.42 15.48
C PHE A 141 15.87 22.24 15.56
N VAL A 142 15.72 23.48 16.03
CA VAL A 142 16.80 24.46 16.14
C VAL A 142 16.84 24.97 17.58
N LEU A 143 17.99 24.83 18.23
CA LEU A 143 18.30 25.48 19.50
C LEU A 143 19.07 26.77 19.21
N LYS A 144 18.44 27.91 19.49
CA LYS A 144 19.01 29.25 19.26
C LYS A 144 19.43 29.87 20.58
N SER A 145 20.63 30.45 20.61
CA SER A 145 21.12 31.26 21.72
C SER A 145 21.93 32.45 21.19
N SER A 146 22.35 33.34 22.09
CA SER A 146 23.29 34.43 21.74
C SER A 146 24.69 33.92 21.34
N GLU A 147 25.07 32.72 21.75
CA GLU A 147 26.38 32.12 21.47
C GLU A 147 26.42 31.33 20.15
N GLY A 148 25.26 31.03 19.58
CA GLY A 148 25.15 30.31 18.31
C GLY A 148 23.89 29.48 18.17
N ILE A 149 23.89 28.64 17.13
CA ILE A 149 22.77 27.81 16.71
C ILE A 149 23.23 26.35 16.63
N ARG A 150 22.43 25.44 17.20
CA ARG A 150 22.52 24.00 16.97
C ARG A 150 21.25 23.54 16.30
N GLN A 151 21.35 22.63 15.33
CA GLN A 151 20.19 22.15 14.57
C GLN A 151 20.30 20.65 14.36
N GLU A 152 19.17 19.97 14.42
CA GLU A 152 19.00 18.59 13.96
C GLU A 152 17.88 18.56 12.91
N SER A 153 18.19 17.97 11.77
CA SER A 153 17.18 17.68 10.75
C SER A 153 16.63 16.29 11.00
N LEU A 154 15.31 16.15 10.92
CA LEU A 154 14.63 14.88 11.03
C LEU A 154 14.42 14.29 9.64
N ASP A 155 14.02 13.01 9.60
CA ASP A 155 13.67 12.33 8.36
C ASP A 155 12.54 13.08 7.64
N GLU A 156 12.63 13.13 6.30
CA GLU A 156 11.55 13.68 5.47
C GLU A 156 10.27 12.87 5.68
N MET A 157 9.16 13.56 5.90
CA MET A 157 7.88 12.95 6.20
C MET A 157 6.94 13.14 5.02
N TYR A 158 6.48 12.02 4.45
CA TYR A 158 5.41 12.01 3.44
C TYR A 158 4.05 12.09 4.12
N THR A 159 3.21 13.01 3.66
CA THR A 159 1.95 13.39 4.31
C THR A 159 0.74 12.80 3.60
N GLY A 160 0.87 12.38 2.33
CA GLY A 160 -0.22 11.86 1.51
C GLY A 160 -1.02 10.76 2.22
N GLU A 161 -0.33 9.77 2.79
CA GLU A 161 -0.94 8.62 3.49
C GLU A 161 -1.83 9.05 4.67
N LEU A 162 -1.46 10.13 5.39
CA LEU A 162 -2.22 10.62 6.56
C LEU A 162 -3.61 11.12 6.21
N PHE A 163 -3.74 11.63 4.99
CA PHE A 163 -4.97 12.23 4.51
C PHE A 163 -5.70 11.30 3.55
N THR A 164 -5.35 10.01 3.50
CA THR A 164 -6.09 9.06 2.66
C THR A 164 -7.45 8.71 3.26
N ARG A 165 -8.39 8.36 2.38
CA ARG A 165 -9.72 7.85 2.75
C ARG A 165 -10.00 6.56 2.00
N ARG A 166 -10.61 5.57 2.66
CA ARG A 166 -11.05 4.36 1.96
C ARG A 166 -12.44 4.56 1.41
N VAL A 167 -12.69 3.95 0.25
CA VAL A 167 -14.02 3.85 -0.32
C VAL A 167 -14.30 2.38 -0.63
N GLU A 168 -15.48 1.91 -0.24
CA GLU A 168 -16.00 0.61 -0.62
C GLU A 168 -17.16 0.79 -1.59
N THR A 169 -17.24 -0.04 -2.63
CA THR A 169 -18.28 0.07 -3.64
C THR A 169 -19.02 -1.22 -3.89
N ASN A 170 -20.31 -1.08 -4.17
CA ASN A 170 -21.18 -2.19 -4.50
C ASN A 170 -22.19 -1.77 -5.58
N TRP A 171 -22.43 -2.67 -6.53
CA TRP A 171 -23.53 -2.52 -7.47
C TRP A 171 -24.85 -2.90 -6.79
N SER A 172 -25.91 -2.10 -6.98
CA SER A 172 -27.27 -2.58 -6.71
C SER A 172 -27.95 -2.98 -8.01
N LEU A 173 -28.80 -3.99 -7.89
CA LEU A 173 -29.81 -4.34 -8.86
C LEU A 173 -31.14 -4.02 -8.21
N ASP A 174 -31.54 -2.75 -8.18
CA ASP A 174 -32.89 -2.39 -7.78
C ASP A 174 -33.83 -2.91 -8.86
N SER A 175 -34.40 -4.09 -8.60
CA SER A 175 -35.38 -4.75 -9.47
C SER A 175 -36.80 -4.22 -9.23
N GLU A 176 -36.96 -3.13 -8.47
CA GLU A 176 -38.26 -2.56 -8.18
C GLU A 176 -38.74 -1.63 -9.30
N SER A 177 -39.52 -2.23 -10.21
CA SER A 177 -40.73 -1.70 -10.85
C SER A 177 -40.68 -0.38 -11.64
N SER A 178 -39.51 0.24 -11.83
CA SER A 178 -39.36 1.46 -12.63
C SER A 178 -38.05 1.51 -13.43
N GLY A 179 -37.90 0.57 -14.35
CA GLY A 179 -36.74 0.47 -15.25
C GLY A 179 -35.48 -0.05 -14.54
N ASP A 180 -34.69 -0.87 -15.22
CA ASP A 180 -33.46 -1.45 -14.71
C ASP A 180 -32.42 -0.34 -14.42
N ARG A 181 -32.50 0.30 -13.25
CA ARG A 181 -31.54 1.32 -12.85
C ARG A 181 -30.25 0.65 -12.43
N ASN A 182 -29.16 1.03 -13.08
CA ASN A 182 -27.84 0.48 -12.83
C ASN A 182 -27.08 1.39 -11.88
N LEU A 183 -27.35 1.20 -10.59
CA LEU A 183 -26.83 2.02 -9.52
C LEU A 183 -25.50 1.48 -8.99
N LEU A 184 -24.50 2.34 -8.88
CA LEU A 184 -23.28 2.10 -8.11
C LEU A 184 -23.38 2.84 -6.78
N TYR A 185 -23.10 2.15 -5.69
CA TYR A 185 -23.02 2.70 -4.34
C TYR A 185 -21.55 2.81 -3.95
N ALA A 186 -21.20 3.90 -3.28
CA ALA A 186 -19.87 4.17 -2.76
C ALA A 186 -19.98 4.61 -1.29
N TRP A 187 -19.28 3.91 -0.41
CA TRP A 187 -19.24 4.14 1.03
C TRP A 187 -17.86 4.64 1.42
N ILE A 188 -17.78 5.91 1.80
CA ILE A 188 -16.53 6.56 2.17
C ILE A 188 -16.32 6.38 3.67
N SER A 189 -15.12 5.97 4.06
CA SER A 189 -14.73 5.80 5.46
C SER A 189 -14.91 7.11 6.26
N PRO A 190 -15.25 7.04 7.56
CA PRO A 190 -15.52 8.22 8.37
C PRO A 190 -14.27 9.06 8.64
N ALA A 191 -14.47 10.20 9.30
CA ALA A 191 -13.40 11.01 9.86
C ALA A 191 -12.43 10.21 10.75
N ASN A 192 -11.17 10.65 10.78
CA ASN A 192 -10.13 10.15 11.67
C ASN A 192 -9.39 11.34 12.30
N GLU A 193 -8.50 11.07 13.28
CA GLU A 193 -7.83 12.14 14.02
C GLU A 193 -6.93 13.05 13.17
N SER A 194 -6.30 12.51 12.12
CA SER A 194 -5.42 13.27 11.21
C SER A 194 -6.20 14.08 10.17
N MET A 195 -7.41 13.63 9.84
CA MET A 195 -8.29 14.19 8.83
C MET A 195 -9.72 14.16 9.36
N PRO A 196 -10.14 15.21 10.10
CA PRO A 196 -11.46 15.29 10.70
C PRO A 196 -12.53 15.75 9.69
N LEU A 197 -12.43 15.35 8.43
CA LEU A 197 -13.47 15.68 7.44
C LEU A 197 -14.67 14.78 7.62
N ASP A 198 -15.76 15.39 8.04
CA ASP A 198 -17.07 14.79 8.19
C ASP A 198 -17.92 15.00 6.93
N GLU A 199 -19.12 14.44 6.94
CA GLU A 199 -20.07 14.53 5.85
C GLU A 199 -20.44 15.96 5.47
N ASP A 200 -20.51 16.85 6.46
CA ASP A 200 -20.82 18.26 6.25
C ASP A 200 -19.67 19.03 5.58
N ASP A 201 -18.47 18.47 5.51
CA ASP A 201 -17.33 19.11 4.85
C ASP A 201 -17.26 18.78 3.35
N ILE A 202 -18.11 17.86 2.87
CA ILE A 202 -18.13 17.45 1.47
C ILE A 202 -18.99 18.41 0.65
N GLU A 203 -18.38 19.00 -0.38
CA GLU A 203 -19.09 19.86 -1.34
C GLU A 203 -19.80 19.01 -2.41
N ARG A 204 -19.06 18.08 -3.03
CA ARG A 204 -19.60 17.17 -4.03
C ARG A 204 -18.78 15.90 -4.16
N VAL A 205 -19.45 14.85 -4.64
CA VAL A 205 -18.84 13.59 -5.04
C VAL A 205 -19.25 13.30 -6.47
N GLU A 206 -18.28 12.91 -7.28
CA GLU A 206 -18.46 12.67 -8.72
C GLU A 206 -17.77 11.36 -9.09
N LEU A 207 -18.35 10.64 -10.04
CA LEU A 207 -17.72 9.52 -10.71
C LEU A 207 -17.07 10.00 -12.00
N ILE A 208 -15.87 9.50 -12.28
CA ILE A 208 -15.26 9.60 -13.60
C ILE A 208 -15.41 8.26 -14.29
N ILE A 209 -16.09 8.26 -15.43
CA ILE A 209 -16.36 7.08 -16.23
C ILE A 209 -15.42 7.09 -17.43
N ARG A 210 -14.46 6.18 -17.42
CA ARG A 210 -13.45 6.02 -18.47
C ARG A 210 -13.84 4.88 -19.39
N ASP A 211 -14.09 5.21 -20.65
CA ASP A 211 -14.09 4.22 -21.74
C ASP A 211 -12.65 3.73 -21.98
N THR A 212 -12.43 2.42 -21.87
CA THR A 212 -11.09 1.83 -22.07
C THR A 212 -10.78 1.51 -23.53
N GLY A 213 -11.76 1.61 -24.43
CA GLY A 213 -11.70 1.16 -25.83
C GLY A 213 -11.58 -0.36 -26.00
N THR A 214 -11.56 -1.12 -24.89
CA THR A 214 -11.37 -2.57 -24.90
C THR A 214 -12.72 -3.26 -24.88
N VAL A 215 -12.98 -4.14 -25.85
CA VAL A 215 -14.17 -4.99 -25.86
C VAL A 215 -13.94 -6.19 -24.92
N GLU A 216 -14.67 -6.21 -23.80
CA GLU A 216 -14.57 -7.26 -22.77
C GLU A 216 -15.70 -8.31 -22.89
N LEU A 217 -16.82 -7.94 -23.50
CA LEU A 217 -17.91 -8.84 -23.84
C LEU A 217 -18.24 -8.73 -25.32
N SER A 218 -18.51 -9.86 -25.96
CA SER A 218 -18.96 -9.93 -27.34
C SER A 218 -20.41 -10.41 -27.43
N PRO A 219 -21.13 -10.15 -28.53
CA PRO A 219 -22.48 -10.68 -28.74
C PRO A 219 -22.57 -12.21 -28.66
N SER A 220 -21.46 -12.92 -28.86
CA SER A 220 -21.35 -14.38 -28.67
C SER A 220 -21.48 -14.82 -27.20
N ASP A 221 -21.29 -13.91 -26.25
CA ASP A 221 -21.44 -14.18 -24.80
C ASP A 221 -22.90 -14.12 -24.32
N ARG A 222 -23.85 -13.95 -25.26
CA ARG A 222 -25.31 -14.00 -25.01
C ARG A 222 -25.68 -15.26 -24.22
N GLY A 223 -26.35 -15.06 -23.08
CA GLY A 223 -26.81 -16.15 -22.22
C GLY A 223 -25.82 -16.58 -21.13
N SER A 224 -24.65 -15.94 -21.02
CA SER A 224 -23.67 -16.24 -19.96
C SER A 224 -24.06 -15.73 -18.56
N GLY A 225 -25.16 -14.98 -18.40
CA GLY A 225 -25.60 -14.44 -17.11
C GLY A 225 -24.72 -13.29 -16.58
N ASN A 226 -24.98 -12.86 -15.34
CA ASN A 226 -24.23 -11.81 -14.66
C ASN A 226 -22.91 -12.36 -14.14
N ARG A 227 -21.77 -11.79 -14.58
CA ARG A 227 -20.44 -12.10 -14.03
C ARG A 227 -20.03 -10.99 -13.06
N SER A 228 -19.81 -11.35 -11.80
CA SER A 228 -19.28 -10.44 -10.77
C SER A 228 -17.82 -10.75 -10.42
N GLY A 229 -17.06 -9.71 -10.13
CA GLY A 229 -15.70 -9.79 -9.63
C GLY A 229 -15.43 -8.67 -8.62
N SER A 230 -14.34 -8.79 -7.86
CA SER A 230 -13.98 -7.83 -6.82
C SER A 230 -12.72 -7.07 -7.17
N PHE A 231 -12.71 -5.76 -6.93
CA PHE A 231 -11.48 -4.98 -6.84
C PHE A 231 -10.98 -5.01 -5.39
N SER A 232 -9.67 -5.03 -5.20
CA SER A 232 -9.10 -4.73 -3.91
C SER A 232 -7.86 -3.86 -4.04
N SER A 233 -7.85 -2.76 -3.30
CA SER A 233 -6.66 -1.95 -3.14
C SER A 233 -5.81 -2.57 -2.02
N SER A 234 -4.63 -3.09 -2.37
CA SER A 234 -3.74 -3.79 -1.44
C SER A 234 -3.05 -2.88 -0.43
N SER A 235 -3.50 -1.65 -0.27
CA SER A 235 -2.91 -0.65 0.62
C SER A 235 -3.40 -0.85 2.06
N SER A 236 -2.93 -1.94 2.68
CA SER A 236 -2.91 -2.07 4.14
C SER A 236 -1.87 -1.12 4.72
N TYR A 237 -2.21 0.16 4.83
CA TYR A 237 -1.43 1.10 5.63
C TYR A 237 -2.06 1.11 7.02
N SER A 238 -1.50 0.29 7.92
CA SER A 238 -1.85 0.29 9.33
C SER A 238 -1.55 1.67 9.89
N VAL A 239 -2.58 2.48 10.15
CA VAL A 239 -2.45 3.63 11.05
C VAL A 239 -2.53 3.06 12.48
N GLU A 240 -1.49 2.36 12.91
CA GLU A 240 -1.28 2.15 14.34
C GLU A 240 -0.62 3.41 14.89
N GLY A 241 -1.29 3.99 15.88
CA GLY A 241 -0.94 5.26 16.47
C GLY A 241 0.44 5.28 17.10
N GLY A 242 0.99 6.50 17.18
CA GLY A 242 2.00 6.89 18.16
C GLY A 242 3.23 6.00 18.22
N GLY A 243 4.15 6.12 17.26
CA GLY A 243 5.49 5.56 17.41
C GLY A 243 6.29 5.51 16.12
N SER A 244 7.34 6.35 16.05
CA SER A 244 8.43 6.36 15.06
C SER A 244 8.05 6.62 13.58
N VAL A 245 8.56 7.73 13.05
CA VAL A 245 8.25 8.29 11.72
C VAL A 245 9.07 7.67 10.58
N SER A 246 9.98 6.72 10.85
CA SER A 246 10.78 6.08 9.79
C SER A 246 9.95 5.03 9.05
N GLY A 247 9.55 5.31 7.81
CA GLY A 247 9.07 4.29 6.87
C GLY A 247 7.96 4.67 5.88
N ARG A 248 7.43 5.90 5.91
CA ARG A 248 6.37 6.28 4.95
C ARG A 248 6.95 6.54 3.57
N THR A 249 6.30 6.01 2.54
CA THR A 249 6.73 6.15 1.14
C THR A 249 5.99 7.30 0.46
N ALA A 250 6.57 7.84 -0.62
CA ALA A 250 5.87 8.78 -1.48
C ALA A 250 4.54 8.18 -1.95
N GLY A 251 3.48 8.99 -1.95
CA GLY A 251 2.18 8.57 -2.46
C GLY A 251 2.23 8.32 -3.97
N PRO A 252 1.14 7.78 -4.55
CA PRO A 252 1.05 7.68 -6.00
C PRO A 252 1.04 9.08 -6.63
N ILE A 253 1.60 9.18 -7.84
CA ILE A 253 1.48 10.40 -8.63
C ILE A 253 0.00 10.59 -8.98
N ILE A 254 -0.63 11.60 -8.38
CA ILE A 254 -2.04 11.89 -8.61
C ILE A 254 -2.21 12.39 -10.05
N LYS A 255 -2.92 11.59 -10.86
CA LYS A 255 -3.41 11.98 -12.18
C LYS A 255 -4.91 11.77 -12.19
N ILE A 256 -5.66 12.85 -12.30
CA ILE A 256 -7.12 12.78 -12.44
C ILE A 256 -7.42 11.98 -13.72
N PRO A 257 -8.13 10.84 -13.62
CA PRO A 257 -8.49 10.05 -14.78
C PRO A 257 -9.28 10.90 -15.78
N GLN A 258 -9.05 10.70 -17.08
CA GLN A 258 -9.86 11.34 -18.11
C GLN A 258 -11.09 10.46 -18.41
N GLY A 259 -12.26 11.08 -18.49
CA GLY A 259 -13.52 10.41 -18.75
C GLY A 259 -14.72 11.33 -18.57
N ASP A 260 -15.91 10.78 -18.73
CA ASP A 260 -17.17 11.50 -18.50
C ASP A 260 -17.42 11.65 -16.99
N THR A 261 -17.78 12.85 -16.55
CA THR A 261 -18.07 13.13 -15.14
C THR A 261 -19.56 12.95 -14.86
N LEU A 262 -19.89 12.15 -13.85
CA LEU A 262 -21.25 11.89 -13.41
C LEU A 262 -21.42 12.24 -11.93
N PRO A 263 -22.30 13.19 -11.54
CA PRO A 263 -22.48 13.54 -10.15
C PRO A 263 -23.13 12.39 -9.36
N ALA A 264 -22.57 12.11 -8.18
CA ALA A 264 -23.13 11.15 -7.24
C ALA A 264 -24.08 11.85 -6.26
N ARG A 265 -25.18 11.18 -5.91
CA ARG A 265 -26.17 11.65 -4.95
C ARG A 265 -25.91 11.04 -3.59
N LYS A 266 -25.93 11.87 -2.56
CA LYS A 266 -25.84 11.45 -1.16
C LYS A 266 -27.02 10.53 -0.82
N LEU A 267 -26.75 9.44 -0.12
CA LEU A 267 -27.79 8.56 0.44
C LEU A 267 -28.35 9.17 1.72
N ALA A 268 -29.63 8.95 2.01
CA ALA A 268 -30.22 9.43 3.26
C ALA A 268 -29.53 8.76 4.46
N GLU A 269 -29.29 9.52 5.53
CA GLU A 269 -28.59 9.08 6.75
C GLU A 269 -29.06 7.71 7.23
N GLY A 270 -28.19 6.73 7.12
CA GLY A 270 -28.48 5.33 7.37
C GLY A 270 -27.72 4.77 8.56
N GLY A 271 -27.51 5.53 9.64
CA GLY A 271 -26.98 5.00 10.92
C GLY A 271 -25.63 4.26 10.87
N GLN A 272 -24.90 4.33 9.76
CA GLN A 272 -23.62 3.68 9.56
C GLN A 272 -22.49 4.68 9.78
N SER A 273 -21.36 4.18 10.25
CA SER A 273 -20.11 4.92 10.44
C SER A 273 -19.43 5.30 9.12
N SER A 274 -20.17 5.41 8.00
CA SER A 274 -19.64 5.67 6.65
C SER A 274 -20.58 6.58 5.87
N ILE A 275 -20.01 7.37 4.97
CA ILE A 275 -20.75 8.37 4.18
C ILE A 275 -21.10 7.75 2.83
N GLY A 276 -22.40 7.59 2.56
CA GLY A 276 -22.91 6.86 1.40
C GLY A 276 -23.29 7.75 0.22
N TYR A 277 -22.86 7.38 -0.98
CA TYR A 277 -23.21 8.02 -2.24
C TYR A 277 -23.70 6.99 -3.27
N THR A 278 -24.54 7.41 -4.21
CA THR A 278 -24.99 6.58 -5.33
C THR A 278 -25.03 7.35 -6.65
N ALA A 279 -24.74 6.69 -7.76
CA ALA A 279 -24.88 7.25 -9.10
C ALA A 279 -25.54 6.26 -10.05
N ASP A 280 -26.30 6.79 -11.01
CA ASP A 280 -27.03 6.02 -12.01
C ASP A 280 -26.22 5.89 -13.31
N LEU A 281 -25.73 4.69 -13.58
CA LEU A 281 -24.91 4.33 -14.75
C LEU A 281 -25.75 3.68 -15.86
N SER A 282 -27.09 3.84 -15.82
CA SER A 282 -28.01 3.27 -16.80
C SER A 282 -27.71 3.75 -18.22
N GLU A 283 -27.31 5.00 -18.41
CA GLU A 283 -26.98 5.53 -19.73
C GLU A 283 -25.87 4.71 -20.41
N TYR A 284 -24.80 4.39 -19.69
CA TYR A 284 -23.64 3.66 -20.20
C TYR A 284 -23.95 2.17 -20.38
N THR A 285 -24.59 1.56 -19.40
CA THR A 285 -24.99 0.14 -19.46
C THR A 285 -26.01 -0.15 -20.57
N ASN A 286 -26.84 0.82 -20.93
CA ASN A 286 -27.79 0.69 -22.03
C ASN A 286 -27.17 0.80 -23.42
N ARG A 287 -25.91 1.24 -23.55
CA ARG A 287 -25.19 1.30 -24.85
C ARG A 287 -24.98 -0.09 -25.45
N LYS A 288 -24.84 -1.12 -24.61
CA LYS A 288 -24.70 -2.54 -25.01
C LYS A 288 -23.60 -2.79 -26.05
N ASP A 289 -22.52 -2.01 -25.97
CA ASP A 289 -21.40 -2.00 -26.92
C ASP A 289 -20.32 -3.05 -26.60
N GLY A 290 -20.41 -3.73 -25.45
CA GLY A 290 -19.41 -4.70 -24.98
C GLY A 290 -18.09 -4.07 -24.54
N ILE A 291 -17.99 -2.73 -24.55
CA ILE A 291 -16.82 -1.99 -24.13
C ILE A 291 -16.70 -2.07 -22.61
N ARG A 292 -15.47 -2.16 -22.12
CA ARG A 292 -15.16 -2.04 -20.70
C ARG A 292 -15.08 -0.58 -20.30
N TYR A 293 -15.92 -0.22 -19.34
CA TYR A 293 -15.88 1.06 -18.65
C TYR A 293 -15.26 0.88 -17.28
N GLU A 294 -14.42 1.83 -16.89
CA GLU A 294 -13.78 1.89 -15.58
C GLU A 294 -14.24 3.14 -14.84
N VAL A 295 -14.55 2.98 -13.56
CA VAL A 295 -15.16 4.02 -12.73
C VAL A 295 -14.17 4.41 -11.65
N TYR A 296 -13.92 5.70 -11.55
CA TYR A 296 -13.10 6.31 -10.51
C TYR A 296 -13.95 7.28 -9.69
N LEU A 297 -13.55 7.55 -8.45
CA LEU A 297 -14.26 8.48 -7.57
C LEU A 297 -13.43 9.75 -7.38
N THR A 298 -14.12 10.89 -7.40
CA THR A 298 -13.58 12.15 -6.92
C THR A 298 -14.49 12.73 -5.84
N LEU A 299 -13.88 13.29 -4.80
CA LEU A 299 -14.57 14.00 -3.73
C LEU A 299 -13.94 15.37 -3.59
N LEU A 300 -14.75 16.43 -3.69
CA LEU A 300 -14.33 17.79 -3.41
C LEU A 300 -14.89 18.22 -2.07
N THR A 301 -14.03 18.71 -1.19
CA THR A 301 -14.43 19.30 0.09
C THR A 301 -14.87 20.75 -0.11
N LYS A 302 -15.70 21.31 0.78
CA LYS A 302 -16.04 22.75 0.79
C LYS A 302 -14.81 23.63 0.99
N GLU A 303 -13.77 23.04 1.57
CA GLU A 303 -12.45 23.62 1.71
C GLU A 303 -11.61 23.52 0.42
N GLY A 304 -12.13 22.97 -0.67
CA GLY A 304 -11.46 22.94 -1.97
C GLY A 304 -10.34 21.90 -2.07
N ILE A 305 -10.31 20.90 -1.18
CA ILE A 305 -9.38 19.78 -1.28
C ILE A 305 -10.04 18.73 -2.16
N LEU A 306 -9.39 18.39 -3.27
CA LEU A 306 -9.83 17.31 -4.14
C LEU A 306 -9.21 16.00 -3.68
N TYR A 307 -10.04 14.98 -3.56
CA TYR A 307 -9.65 13.59 -3.35
C TYR A 307 -9.94 12.79 -4.60
N VAL A 308 -9.03 11.90 -4.97
CA VAL A 308 -9.14 11.07 -6.18
C VAL A 308 -8.73 9.64 -5.86
N THR A 309 -9.32 8.65 -6.52
CA THR A 309 -8.78 7.28 -6.58
C THR A 309 -7.84 7.14 -7.80
N PRO A 310 -6.53 7.43 -7.72
CA PRO A 310 -5.66 7.53 -8.89
C PRO A 310 -5.21 6.16 -9.46
N ASP A 311 -4.98 5.17 -8.59
CA ASP A 311 -4.24 3.96 -8.96
C ASP A 311 -5.13 2.92 -9.65
N HIS A 312 -6.32 2.71 -9.11
CA HIS A 312 -7.22 1.66 -9.53
C HIS A 312 -8.66 2.16 -9.61
N PRO A 313 -9.43 1.71 -10.61
CA PRO A 313 -10.86 1.99 -10.64
C PRO A 313 -11.54 1.32 -9.44
N ILE A 314 -12.50 2.01 -8.85
CA ILE A 314 -13.33 1.49 -7.76
C ILE A 314 -14.36 0.48 -8.28
N ALA A 315 -14.76 0.61 -9.54
CA ALA A 315 -15.68 -0.29 -10.20
C ALA A 315 -15.41 -0.37 -11.71
N SER A 316 -15.91 -1.41 -12.36
CA SER A 316 -15.84 -1.54 -13.81
C SER A 316 -17.06 -2.30 -14.31
N PHE A 317 -17.50 -2.02 -15.53
CA PHE A 317 -18.59 -2.76 -16.13
C PHE A 317 -18.46 -2.86 -17.64
N SER A 318 -19.12 -3.88 -18.19
CA SER A 318 -19.30 -4.09 -19.63
C SER A 318 -20.65 -4.76 -19.84
N THR A 319 -21.35 -4.37 -20.89
CA THR A 319 -22.71 -4.82 -21.18
C THR A 319 -22.88 -5.11 -22.66
N VAL A 320 -23.51 -6.25 -22.98
CA VAL A 320 -24.02 -6.60 -24.30
C VAL A 320 -25.47 -7.09 -24.15
N GLU A 321 -26.17 -7.31 -25.25
CA GLU A 321 -27.50 -7.91 -25.19
C GLU A 321 -27.45 -9.29 -24.48
N GLY A 322 -28.21 -9.45 -23.39
CA GLY A 322 -28.32 -10.71 -22.66
C GLY A 322 -27.11 -11.12 -21.82
N ALA A 323 -26.10 -10.26 -21.66
CA ALA A 323 -24.97 -10.50 -20.75
C ALA A 323 -24.37 -9.20 -20.20
N GLN A 324 -23.89 -9.27 -18.97
CA GLN A 324 -23.20 -8.16 -18.33
C GLN A 324 -22.12 -8.65 -17.37
N LYS A 325 -21.06 -7.86 -17.28
CA LYS A 325 -19.96 -8.05 -16.34
C LYS A 325 -19.84 -6.79 -15.49
N ARG A 326 -19.82 -6.96 -14.18
CA ARG A 326 -19.70 -5.86 -13.22
C ARG A 326 -18.72 -6.24 -12.13
N ASN A 327 -17.77 -5.37 -11.87
CA ASN A 327 -16.86 -5.51 -10.75
C ASN A 327 -16.97 -4.27 -9.88
N SER A 328 -16.92 -4.45 -8.57
CA SER A 328 -16.83 -3.39 -7.58
C SER A 328 -15.93 -3.85 -6.44
N GLY A 329 -15.45 -2.93 -5.62
CA GLY A 329 -14.55 -3.30 -4.54
C GLY A 329 -14.12 -2.10 -3.71
N ASP A 330 -12.95 -2.22 -3.09
CA ASP A 330 -12.35 -1.16 -2.29
C ASP A 330 -11.32 -0.34 -3.07
N GLY A 331 -11.21 0.94 -2.72
CA GLY A 331 -10.21 1.88 -3.22
C GLY A 331 -9.71 2.81 -2.13
N VAL A 332 -8.57 3.44 -2.39
CA VAL A 332 -8.00 4.50 -1.54
C VAL A 332 -8.05 5.81 -2.31
N MET A 333 -8.69 6.80 -1.70
CA MET A 333 -8.69 8.18 -2.17
C MET A 333 -7.50 8.92 -1.57
N TRP A 334 -6.78 9.63 -2.42
CA TRP A 334 -5.62 10.45 -2.06
C TRP A 334 -5.94 11.92 -2.29
N PRO A 335 -5.44 12.84 -1.44
CA PRO A 335 -5.56 14.26 -1.69
C PRO A 335 -4.72 14.68 -2.90
N ASP A 336 -5.29 15.52 -3.76
CA ASP A 336 -4.54 16.28 -4.74
C ASP A 336 -4.07 17.59 -4.10
N PHE A 337 -2.78 17.64 -3.78
CA PHE A 337 -2.16 18.82 -3.17
C PHE A 337 -1.98 20.00 -4.14
N GLN A 338 -2.33 19.83 -5.43
CA GLN A 338 -2.11 20.83 -6.48
C GLN A 338 -3.42 21.36 -7.11
N TYR A 339 -4.59 20.96 -6.58
CA TYR A 339 -5.90 21.29 -7.15
C TYR A 339 -6.27 22.79 -7.09
#